data_AF-A0A1Y5DE11-F1
#
_entry.id   AF-A0A1Y5DE11-F1
#
_cell.length_a   1.000
_cell.length_b   1.000
_cell.length_c   1.000
_cell.angle_alpha   90.00
_cell.angle_beta   90.00
_cell.angle_gamma   90.00
#
_symmetry.space_group_name_H-M   'P 1'
#
loop_
_entity.id
_entity.type
_entity.pdbx_description
1 polymer ?
#
loop_
_entity_poly.entity_id
_entity_poly.type
_entity_poly.pdbx_seq_one_letter_code
_entity_poly.pdbx_strand_id
1 'polypeptide(L)'
;ALLPQGQCVEDCNYLLDYYRLSGDGRLIYGGGVTYGAREPDKIEALITPKMLKTFPELEGVKVDYAWTGNFLLTLMRLPQLGRIGSNIYYAQGYSGHGVTCSHLAGKVICDAIQGDAKRFDVFAGLPQYPFPGGQAMRIPYTAMGAWYYNLRDKLGV
;
A
#
# COMPACT_ATOMS: atom_id res chain seq x y z
N ALA A 1 -15.58 -13.41 -20.00
CA ALA A 1 -14.27 -13.44 -19.33
C ALA A 1 -14.11 -12.12 -18.58
N LEU A 2 -13.70 -12.14 -17.32
CA LEU A 2 -13.68 -10.95 -16.44
C LEU A 2 -12.77 -9.84 -16.97
N LEU A 3 -11.58 -10.20 -17.44
CA LEU A 3 -10.57 -9.30 -18.01
C LEU A 3 -10.08 -9.85 -19.35
N PRO A 4 -10.77 -9.58 -20.47
CA PRO A 4 -10.49 -10.23 -21.76
C PRO A 4 -9.07 -9.93 -22.28
N GLN A 5 -8.51 -8.77 -21.96
CA GLN A 5 -7.16 -8.36 -22.35
C GLN A 5 -6.14 -8.53 -21.22
N GLY A 6 -6.49 -9.17 -20.10
CA GLY A 6 -5.56 -9.45 -18.99
C GLY A 6 -4.95 -8.20 -18.34
N GLN A 7 -5.65 -7.07 -18.36
CA GLN A 7 -5.15 -5.81 -17.82
C GLN A 7 -5.01 -5.85 -16.29
N CYS A 8 -4.06 -5.09 -15.76
CA CYS A 8 -4.01 -4.77 -14.34
C CYS A 8 -4.80 -3.49 -14.12
N VAL A 9 -5.76 -3.50 -13.21
CA VAL A 9 -6.68 -2.38 -12.98
C VAL A 9 -6.58 -1.94 -11.53
N GLU A 10 -6.54 -0.64 -11.32
CA GLU A 10 -6.80 0.02 -10.04
C GLU A 10 -7.88 1.08 -10.27
N ASP A 11 -8.76 1.27 -9.30
CA ASP A 11 -9.71 2.37 -9.35
C ASP A 11 -9.04 3.71 -8.94
N CYS A 12 -9.77 4.82 -9.14
CA CYS A 12 -9.29 6.16 -8.79
C CYS A 12 -9.66 6.59 -7.36
N ASN A 13 -10.20 5.70 -6.53
CA ASN A 13 -10.56 6.03 -5.15
C ASN A 13 -9.30 6.17 -4.30
N TYR A 14 -9.41 6.86 -3.17
CA TYR A 14 -8.30 6.98 -2.24
C TYR A 14 -7.97 5.66 -1.55
N LEU A 15 -9.01 4.92 -1.15
CA LEU A 15 -8.90 3.54 -0.68
C LEU A 15 -9.21 2.59 -1.83
N LEU A 16 -8.27 2.56 -2.77
CA LEU A 16 -8.46 1.89 -4.04
C LEU A 16 -8.68 0.39 -3.89
N ASP A 17 -9.54 -0.12 -4.77
CA ASP A 17 -9.59 -1.53 -5.09
C ASP A 17 -8.79 -1.79 -6.38
N TYR A 18 -8.05 -2.89 -6.41
CA TYR A 18 -7.20 -3.26 -7.53
C TYR A 18 -7.32 -4.74 -7.83
N TYR A 19 -7.21 -5.10 -9.10
CA TYR A 19 -7.38 -6.47 -9.53
C TYR A 19 -6.66 -6.77 -10.84
N ARG A 20 -6.30 -8.04 -11.01
CA ARG A 20 -5.71 -8.58 -12.23
C ARG A 20 -5.95 -10.08 -12.30
N LEU A 21 -5.75 -10.66 -13.48
CA LEU A 21 -5.63 -12.12 -13.60
C LEU A 21 -4.18 -12.56 -13.33
N SER A 22 -4.02 -13.68 -12.62
CA SER A 22 -2.75 -14.41 -12.55
C SER A 22 -2.44 -15.11 -13.88
N GLY A 23 -1.22 -15.63 -14.03
CA GLY A 23 -0.80 -16.33 -15.24
C GLY A 23 -1.60 -17.61 -15.54
N ASP A 24 -2.20 -18.21 -14.52
CA ASP A 24 -3.11 -19.36 -14.61
C ASP A 24 -4.60 -18.96 -14.67
N GLY A 25 -4.91 -17.67 -14.80
CA GLY A 25 -6.27 -17.17 -15.02
C GLY A 25 -7.14 -17.01 -13.77
N ARG A 26 -6.57 -17.06 -12.57
CA ARG A 26 -7.29 -16.74 -11.32
C ARG A 26 -7.40 -15.23 -11.14
N LEU A 27 -8.53 -14.76 -10.62
CA LEU A 27 -8.68 -13.37 -10.22
C LEU A 27 -7.90 -13.12 -8.93
N ILE A 28 -6.95 -12.19 -8.97
CA ILE A 28 -6.35 -11.59 -7.78
C ILE A 28 -7.07 -10.26 -7.56
N TYR A 29 -7.75 -10.13 -6.42
CA TYR A 29 -8.45 -8.91 -6.02
C TYR A 29 -7.87 -8.41 -4.69
N GLY A 30 -7.54 -7.12 -4.63
CA GLY A 30 -7.00 -6.45 -3.47
C GLY A 30 -7.75 -5.17 -3.15
N GLY A 31 -7.71 -4.78 -1.87
CA GLY A 31 -8.46 -3.65 -1.35
C GLY A 31 -8.63 -3.76 0.16
N GLY A 32 -9.69 -3.17 0.70
CA GLY A 32 -10.11 -3.42 2.09
C GLY A 32 -9.10 -3.00 3.16
N VAL A 33 -8.37 -1.89 2.92
CA VAL A 33 -7.33 -1.39 3.84
C VAL A 33 -7.91 -1.11 5.23
N THR A 34 -7.30 -1.70 6.26
CA THR A 34 -7.59 -1.42 7.67
C THR A 34 -6.45 -0.66 8.32
N TYR A 35 -6.77 0.21 9.29
CA TYR A 35 -5.78 0.99 10.03
C TYR A 35 -5.55 0.39 11.42
N GLY A 36 -4.29 0.39 11.85
CA GLY A 36 -3.89 -0.13 13.16
C GLY A 36 -3.41 -1.58 13.17
N ALA A 37 -3.11 -2.16 12.00
CA ALA A 37 -2.55 -3.52 11.87
C ALA A 37 -3.38 -4.60 12.57
N ARG A 38 -4.70 -4.42 12.61
CA ARG A 38 -5.63 -5.43 13.11
C ARG A 38 -5.95 -6.41 11.99
N GLU A 39 -5.68 -7.67 12.24
CA GLU A 39 -6.12 -8.75 11.36
C GLU A 39 -7.62 -8.97 11.56
N PRO A 40 -8.43 -8.88 10.49
CA PRO A 40 -9.84 -9.18 10.59
C PRO A 40 -10.05 -10.68 10.74
N ASP A 41 -10.98 -11.08 11.60
CA ASP A 41 -11.33 -12.50 11.83
C ASP A 41 -11.76 -13.21 10.54
N LYS A 42 -12.35 -12.47 9.59
CA LYS A 42 -12.76 -12.94 8.27
C LYS A 42 -12.38 -11.93 7.19
N ILE A 43 -11.22 -12.14 6.58
CA ILE A 43 -10.68 -11.31 5.50
C ILE A 43 -11.66 -11.22 4.32
N GLU A 44 -12.28 -12.35 3.98
CA GLU A 44 -13.27 -12.45 2.89
C GLU A 44 -14.46 -11.50 3.10
N ALA A 45 -14.89 -11.28 4.35
CA ALA A 45 -16.01 -10.37 4.63
C ALA A 45 -15.70 -8.91 4.25
N LEU A 46 -14.42 -8.52 4.17
CA LEU A 46 -14.01 -7.19 3.72
C LEU A 46 -13.90 -7.09 2.20
N ILE A 47 -13.38 -8.12 1.53
CA ILE A 47 -13.02 -8.08 0.12
C ILE A 47 -14.16 -8.57 -0.79
N THR A 48 -14.88 -9.61 -0.41
CA THR A 48 -15.91 -10.22 -1.27
C THR A 48 -17.01 -9.24 -1.67
N PRO A 49 -17.57 -8.39 -0.78
CA PRO A 49 -18.56 -7.40 -1.20
C PRO A 49 -18.03 -6.38 -2.22
N LYS A 50 -16.75 -5.99 -2.11
CA LYS A 50 -16.08 -5.10 -3.07
C LYS A 50 -15.88 -5.80 -4.41
N MET A 51 -15.39 -7.04 -4.38
CA MET A 51 -15.22 -7.86 -5.57
C MET A 51 -16.55 -8.05 -6.31
N LEU A 52 -17.64 -8.39 -5.60
CA LEU A 52 -18.97 -8.58 -6.20
C LEU A 52 -19.60 -7.29 -6.71
N LYS A 53 -19.25 -6.13 -6.13
CA LYS A 53 -19.64 -4.83 -6.70
C LYS A 53 -19.00 -4.62 -8.09
N THR A 54 -17.77 -5.09 -8.27
CA THR A 54 -17.00 -4.95 -9.53
C THR A 54 -17.34 -6.04 -10.54
N PHE A 55 -17.51 -7.28 -10.07
CA PHE A 55 -17.80 -8.47 -10.86
C PHE A 55 -18.99 -9.23 -10.26
N PRO A 56 -20.24 -8.77 -10.48
CA PRO A 56 -21.44 -9.41 -9.95
C PRO A 56 -21.57 -10.88 -10.38
N GLU A 57 -21.04 -11.24 -11.56
CA GLU A 57 -21.06 -12.60 -12.09
C GLU A 57 -20.26 -13.63 -11.27
N LEU A 58 -19.47 -13.18 -10.28
CA LEU A 58 -18.73 -14.05 -9.37
C LEU A 58 -19.50 -14.43 -8.11
N GLU A 59 -20.79 -14.10 -8.03
CA GLU A 59 -21.63 -14.52 -6.92
C GLU A 59 -21.61 -16.06 -6.75
N GLY A 60 -21.37 -16.51 -5.52
CA GLY A 60 -21.28 -17.93 -5.19
C GLY A 60 -19.97 -18.62 -5.61
N VAL A 61 -19.06 -17.93 -6.30
CA VAL A 61 -17.72 -18.46 -6.59
C VAL A 61 -16.90 -18.57 -5.30
N LYS A 62 -16.30 -19.72 -5.09
CA LYS A 62 -15.47 -19.98 -3.91
C LYS A 62 -14.19 -19.14 -3.94
N VAL A 63 -13.85 -18.53 -2.80
CA VAL A 63 -12.53 -17.95 -2.57
C VAL A 63 -11.56 -19.09 -2.23
N ASP A 64 -10.55 -19.28 -3.08
CA ASP A 64 -9.52 -20.30 -2.84
C ASP A 64 -8.52 -19.88 -1.76
N TYR A 65 -8.18 -18.58 -1.72
CA TYR A 65 -7.17 -18.01 -0.83
C TYR A 65 -7.57 -16.61 -0.39
N ALA A 66 -7.37 -16.32 0.90
CA ALA A 66 -7.50 -14.99 1.47
C ALA A 66 -6.35 -14.73 2.45
N TRP A 67 -5.73 -13.56 2.35
CA TRP A 67 -4.64 -13.15 3.23
C TRP A 67 -4.66 -11.64 3.44
N THR A 68 -3.97 -11.20 4.48
CA THR A 68 -3.68 -9.79 4.74
C THR A 68 -2.19 -9.61 4.92
N GLY A 69 -1.75 -8.36 4.87
CA GLY A 69 -0.37 -8.00 5.14
C GLY A 69 -0.32 -6.60 5.73
N ASN A 70 0.70 -6.38 6.56
CA ASN A 70 0.98 -5.06 7.12
C ASN A 70 2.01 -4.35 6.24
N PHE A 71 1.77 -3.09 5.95
CA PHE A 71 2.77 -2.19 5.38
C PHE A 71 2.97 -0.97 6.27
N LEU A 72 4.18 -0.41 6.23
CA LEU A 72 4.49 0.78 7.00
C LEU A 72 4.02 2.04 6.24
N LEU A 73 3.03 2.72 6.81
CA LEU A 73 2.53 4.01 6.34
C LEU A 73 3.28 5.15 7.06
N THR A 74 3.83 6.09 6.30
CA THR A 74 4.47 7.30 6.83
C THR A 74 3.53 8.48 6.73
N LEU A 75 3.74 9.53 7.53
CA LEU A 75 2.90 10.73 7.50
C LEU A 75 2.93 11.40 6.11
N MET A 76 4.11 11.49 5.51
CA MET A 76 4.32 12.12 4.21
C MET A 76 3.90 11.22 3.04
N ARG A 77 3.57 9.95 3.28
CA ARG A 77 3.31 8.92 2.26
C ARG A 77 4.45 8.73 1.25
N LEU A 78 5.66 9.11 1.64
CA LEU A 78 6.89 8.94 0.87
C LEU A 78 7.76 7.84 1.50
N PRO A 79 8.55 7.10 0.70
CA PRO A 79 9.56 6.19 1.23
C PRO A 79 10.60 6.97 2.02
N GLN A 80 11.03 6.39 3.15
CA GLN A 80 12.04 6.96 4.02
C GLN A 80 13.34 6.19 3.85
N LEU A 81 14.34 6.85 3.25
CA LEU A 81 15.71 6.34 3.19
C LEU A 81 16.57 7.21 4.10
N GLY A 82 17.62 6.64 4.67
CA GLY A 82 18.55 7.42 5.46
C GLY A 82 19.62 6.57 6.12
N ARG A 83 20.40 7.21 7.00
CA ARG A 83 21.52 6.58 7.68
C ARG A 83 21.49 6.90 9.17
N ILE A 84 21.78 5.89 9.99
CA ILE A 84 22.01 6.02 11.42
C ILE A 84 23.52 5.89 11.64
N GLY A 85 24.13 6.90 12.24
CA GLY A 85 25.59 6.96 12.37
C GLY A 85 26.29 6.99 11.01
N SER A 86 27.43 6.31 10.90
CA SER A 86 28.27 6.30 9.70
C SER A 86 28.07 5.08 8.80
N ASN A 87 27.49 3.98 9.30
CA ASN A 87 27.50 2.68 8.63
C ASN A 87 26.17 1.90 8.63
N ILE A 88 25.07 2.46 9.16
CA ILE A 88 23.76 1.79 9.16
C ILE A 88 22.83 2.52 8.20
N TYR A 89 22.49 1.88 7.08
CA TYR A 89 21.55 2.41 6.10
C TYR A 89 20.17 1.80 6.33
N TYR A 90 19.11 2.59 6.15
CA TYR A 90 17.74 2.10 6.22
C TYR A 90 16.92 2.54 5.00
N ALA A 91 15.93 1.72 4.67
CA ALA A 91 14.88 2.02 3.71
C ALA A 91 13.56 1.46 4.24
N GLN A 92 12.59 2.32 4.53
CA GLN A 92 11.34 1.94 5.18
C GLN A 92 10.16 2.79 4.68
N GLY A 93 8.95 2.45 5.11
CA GLY A 93 7.85 3.40 5.05
C GLY A 93 7.32 3.70 3.64
N TYR A 94 7.43 2.73 2.73
CA TYR A 94 7.04 2.90 1.32
C TYR A 94 5.56 3.24 1.08
N SER A 95 4.71 3.20 2.12
CA SER A 95 3.35 3.72 2.07
C SER A 95 2.51 3.17 0.91
N GLY A 96 2.64 1.87 0.63
CA GLY A 96 1.95 1.16 -0.45
C GLY A 96 2.80 0.92 -1.72
N HIS A 97 3.92 1.62 -1.89
CA HIS A 97 4.76 1.55 -3.10
C HIS A 97 5.95 0.58 -2.97
N GLY A 98 5.90 -0.36 -2.01
CA GLY A 98 7.06 -1.17 -1.62
C GLY A 98 7.59 -2.06 -2.72
N VAL A 99 6.71 -2.72 -3.50
CA VAL A 99 7.13 -3.66 -4.55
C VAL A 99 7.94 -2.97 -5.64
N THR A 100 7.49 -1.81 -6.10
CA THR A 100 8.16 -1.05 -7.17
C THR A 100 9.38 -0.29 -6.63
N CYS A 101 9.24 0.41 -5.50
CA CYS A 101 10.29 1.29 -5.00
C CYS A 101 11.46 0.58 -4.29
N SER A 102 11.25 -0.62 -3.73
CA SER A 102 12.31 -1.32 -2.97
C SER A 102 13.52 -1.70 -3.83
N HIS A 103 13.32 -2.08 -5.09
CA HIS A 103 14.40 -2.38 -6.03
C HIS A 103 15.29 -1.15 -6.26
N LEU A 104 14.66 0.01 -6.49
CA LEU A 104 15.36 1.28 -6.62
C LEU A 104 16.09 1.66 -5.33
N ALA A 105 15.43 1.54 -4.18
CA ALA A 105 16.05 1.83 -2.88
C ALA A 105 17.28 0.97 -2.63
N GLY A 106 17.21 -0.33 -2.95
CA GLY A 106 18.35 -1.25 -2.86
C GLY A 106 19.52 -0.80 -3.73
N LYS A 107 19.26 -0.41 -4.99
CA LYS A 107 20.29 0.11 -5.88
C LYS A 107 20.92 1.40 -5.35
N VAL A 108 20.09 2.35 -4.91
CA VAL A 108 20.54 3.65 -4.39
C VAL A 108 21.39 3.50 -3.12
N ILE A 109 21.03 2.56 -2.23
CA ILE A 109 21.83 2.25 -1.04
C ILE A 109 23.14 1.56 -1.42
N CYS A 110 23.12 0.65 -2.39
CA CYS A 110 24.34 0.01 -2.90
C CYS A 110 25.33 1.04 -3.46
N ASP A 111 24.85 2.00 -4.27
CA ASP A 111 25.66 3.09 -4.82
C ASP A 111 26.29 3.95 -3.70
N ALA A 112 25.50 4.29 -2.67
CA ALA A 112 25.97 5.03 -1.50
C ALA A 112 27.05 4.28 -0.70
N ILE A 113 26.92 2.96 -0.56
CA ILE A 113 27.94 2.11 0.09
C ILE A 113 29.23 2.07 -0.73
N GLN A 114 29.14 2.14 -2.06
CA GLN A 114 30.28 2.19 -2.97
C GLN A 114 30.93 3.59 -3.07
N GLY A 115 30.36 4.60 -2.40
CA GLY A 115 30.89 5.96 -2.33
C GLY A 115 30.20 6.98 -3.23
N ASP A 116 29.16 6.61 -3.98
CA ASP A 116 28.32 7.57 -4.72
C ASP A 116 26.97 7.78 -4.02
N ALA A 117 26.92 8.77 -3.13
CA ALA A 117 25.73 9.08 -2.35
C ALA A 117 24.74 10.02 -3.06
N LYS A 118 25.00 10.51 -4.28
CA LYS A 118 24.21 11.61 -4.89
C LYS A 118 22.70 11.32 -4.93
N ARG A 119 22.32 10.12 -5.36
CA ARG A 119 20.90 9.71 -5.44
C ARG A 119 20.34 9.41 -4.05
N PHE A 120 21.16 8.85 -3.17
CA PHE A 120 20.78 8.54 -1.80
C PHE A 120 20.45 9.80 -1.02
N ASP A 121 21.28 10.84 -1.13
CA ASP A 121 21.10 12.11 -0.43
C ASP A 121 19.81 12.82 -0.84
N VAL A 122 19.35 12.65 -2.10
CA VAL A 122 18.04 13.14 -2.54
C VAL A 122 16.90 12.48 -1.76
N PHE A 123 16.92 11.15 -1.63
CA PHE A 123 15.89 10.44 -0.85
C PHE A 123 16.03 10.69 0.65
N ALA A 124 17.25 10.75 1.17
CA ALA A 124 17.52 11.01 2.58
C ALA A 124 17.14 12.44 3.01
N GLY A 125 17.18 13.39 2.07
CA GLY A 125 16.75 14.77 2.29
C GLY A 125 15.22 14.97 2.24
N LEU A 126 14.43 13.97 1.86
CA LEU A 126 12.97 14.09 1.89
C LEU A 126 12.47 14.27 3.33
N PRO A 127 11.40 15.07 3.57
CA PRO A 127 10.86 15.24 4.90
C PRO A 127 10.38 13.92 5.52
N GLN A 128 10.84 13.62 6.74
CA GLN A 128 10.52 12.39 7.47
C GLN A 128 9.82 12.68 8.80
N TYR A 129 8.75 13.47 8.76
CA TYR A 129 8.05 13.88 9.98
C TYR A 129 7.37 12.68 10.67
N PRO A 130 7.48 12.58 12.01
CA PRO A 130 6.68 11.64 12.76
C PRO A 130 5.21 12.09 12.77
N PHE A 131 4.29 11.16 13.03
CA PHE A 131 2.91 11.53 13.34
C PHE A 131 2.90 12.47 14.56
N PRO A 132 2.19 13.61 14.53
CA PRO A 132 1.96 14.42 15.72
C PRO A 132 1.39 13.54 16.84
N GLY A 133 1.81 13.73 18.10
CA GLY A 133 1.37 12.84 19.20
C GLY A 133 1.87 11.38 19.11
N GLY A 134 2.77 11.07 18.17
CA GLY A 134 3.50 9.81 18.10
C GLY A 134 2.62 8.56 17.89
N GLN A 135 3.00 7.46 18.56
CA GLN A 135 2.37 6.16 18.38
C GLN A 135 0.89 6.14 18.80
N ALA A 136 0.50 6.92 19.80
CA ALA A 136 -0.87 6.97 20.30
C ALA A 136 -1.83 7.56 19.25
N MET A 137 -1.37 8.55 18.48
CA MET A 137 -2.23 9.31 17.56
C MET A 137 -2.14 8.86 16.09
N ARG A 138 -1.18 8.01 15.72
CA ARG A 138 -1.05 7.51 14.33
C ARG A 138 -2.32 6.82 13.79
N ILE A 139 -3.00 6.03 14.63
CA ILE A 139 -4.23 5.33 14.23
C ILE A 139 -5.39 6.33 14.10
N PRO A 140 -5.68 7.19 15.10
CA PRO A 140 -6.67 8.25 14.95
C PRO A 140 -6.48 9.12 13.70
N TYR A 141 -5.26 9.60 13.43
CA TYR A 141 -5.00 10.45 12.26
C TYR A 141 -5.29 9.74 10.94
N THR A 142 -4.80 8.50 10.82
CA THR A 142 -4.98 7.74 9.59
C THR A 142 -6.44 7.31 9.39
N ALA A 143 -7.16 6.97 10.48
CA ALA A 143 -8.59 6.70 10.44
C ALA A 143 -9.42 7.94 10.06
N MET A 144 -9.10 9.11 10.60
CA MET A 144 -9.76 10.37 10.21
C MET A 144 -9.53 10.70 8.74
N GLY A 145 -8.29 10.55 8.26
CA GLY A 145 -7.98 10.73 6.84
C GLY A 145 -8.76 9.75 5.97
N ALA A 146 -8.78 8.47 6.32
CA ALA A 146 -9.53 7.45 5.62
C ALA A 146 -11.03 7.74 5.59
N TRP A 147 -11.61 8.19 6.69
CA TRP A 147 -13.02 8.59 6.75
C TRP A 147 -13.30 9.77 5.81
N TYR A 148 -12.47 10.81 5.87
CA TYR A 148 -12.59 12.00 5.02
C TYR A 148 -12.50 11.65 3.53
N TYR A 149 -11.51 10.85 3.14
CA TYR A 149 -11.34 10.47 1.74
C TYR A 149 -12.41 9.48 1.25
N ASN A 150 -12.85 8.53 2.09
CA ASN A 150 -13.99 7.68 1.74
C ASN A 150 -15.27 8.51 1.50
N LEU A 151 -15.48 9.58 2.27
CA LEU A 151 -16.61 10.47 2.07
C LEU A 151 -16.49 11.19 0.72
N ARG A 152 -15.30 11.70 0.41
CA ARG A 152 -14.98 12.33 -0.89
C ARG A 152 -15.21 11.38 -2.06
N ASP A 153 -14.69 10.17 -1.99
CA ASP A 153 -14.86 9.13 -3.01
C ASP A 153 -16.35 8.82 -3.24
N LYS A 154 -17.16 8.75 -2.17
CA LYS A 154 -18.61 8.54 -2.27
C LYS A 154 -19.37 9.71 -2.86
N LEU A 155 -18.87 10.93 -2.68
CA LEU A 155 -19.45 12.16 -3.22
C LEU A 155 -18.93 12.50 -4.62
N GLY A 156 -17.88 11.82 -5.09
CA GLY A 156 -17.24 12.07 -6.38
C GLY A 156 -16.47 13.39 -6.46
N VAL A 157 -15.90 13.87 -5.34
CA VAL A 157 -15.21 15.18 -5.22
C VAL A 157 -13.79 15.09 -4.71
#